data_AF-A0A558B0A7-F1
#
_entry.id   AF-A0A558B0A7-F1
#
_cell.length_a   1.000
_cell.length_b   1.000
_cell.length_c   1.000
_cell.angle_alpha   90.00
_cell.angle_beta   90.00
_cell.angle_gamma   90.00
#
_symmetry.space_group_name_H-M   'P 1'
#
loop_
_entity.id
_entity.type
_entity.pdbx_description
1 polymer ?
#
loop_
_entity_poly.entity_id
_entity_poly.type
_entity_poly.pdbx_seq_one_letter_code
_entity_poly.pdbx_strand_id
1 'polypeptide(L)' 'MSRRVVGVTLDNLEQLPKHCRRCVYWELAPHLKAQAEEFGQTEVEKEAWVSSVLLEWGSCGRLIY' A
#
# COMPACT_ATOMS: atom_id res chain seq x y z
N MET A 1 -27.44 4.95 4.72
CA MET A 1 -26.11 4.90 4.05
C MET A 1 -25.80 3.45 3.71
N SER A 2 -25.58 3.12 2.44
CA SER A 2 -25.13 1.78 2.03
C SER A 2 -23.61 1.69 2.16
N ARG A 3 -23.11 0.70 2.90
CA ARG A 3 -21.66 0.42 2.93
C ARG A 3 -21.19 -0.02 1.56
N ARG A 4 -20.06 0.53 1.09
CA ARG A 4 -19.48 0.18 -0.21
C ARG A 4 -18.11 -0.48 0.01
N VAL A 5 -17.91 -1.66 -0.57
CA VAL A 5 -16.64 -2.38 -0.52
C VAL A 5 -15.98 -2.32 -1.89
N VAL A 6 -14.76 -1.81 -1.97
CA VAL A 6 -14.01 -1.69 -3.24
C VAL A 6 -12.63 -2.30 -3.12
N GLY A 7 -12.06 -2.76 -4.23
CA GLY A 7 -10.67 -3.20 -4.32
C GLY A 7 -9.70 -2.06 -4.04
N VAL A 8 -8.60 -2.34 -3.36
CA VAL A 8 -7.46 -1.41 -3.31
C VAL A 8 -6.86 -1.30 -4.72
N THR A 9 -6.64 -0.07 -5.17
CA THR A 9 -5.96 0.31 -6.42
C THR A 9 -4.98 1.43 -6.11
N LEU A 10 -4.12 1.82 -7.07
CA LEU A 10 -3.26 3.00 -6.88
C LEU A 10 -4.09 4.28 -6.66
N ASP A 11 -5.18 4.45 -7.41
CA ASP A 11 -6.05 5.64 -7.34
C ASP A 11 -6.74 5.85 -5.99
N ASN A 12 -6.90 4.79 -5.18
CA ASN A 12 -7.54 4.88 -3.88
C ASN A 12 -6.61 4.58 -2.70
N LEU A 13 -5.32 4.34 -2.95
CA LEU A 13 -4.37 4.00 -1.91
C LEU A 13 -4.22 5.12 -0.88
N GLU A 14 -4.28 6.38 -1.30
CA GLU A 14 -4.24 7.57 -0.43
C GLU A 14 -5.33 7.61 0.64
N GLN A 15 -6.43 6.89 0.42
CA GLN A 15 -7.57 6.81 1.34
C GLN A 15 -7.30 5.87 2.51
N LEU A 16 -6.26 5.03 2.41
CA LEU A 16 -5.78 4.26 3.55
C LEU A 16 -5.28 5.21 4.66
N PRO A 17 -5.49 4.82 5.93
CA PRO A 17 -4.86 5.51 7.05
C PRO A 17 -3.36 5.66 6.85
N LYS A 18 -2.81 6.82 7.21
CA LYS A 18 -1.38 7.15 7.03
C LYS A 18 -0.43 6.09 7.58
N HIS A 19 -0.79 5.45 8.70
CA HIS A 19 0.02 4.38 9.27
C HIS A 19 0.04 3.12 8.38
N CYS A 20 -1.08 2.76 7.74
CA CYS A 20 -1.16 1.65 6.80
C CYS A 20 -0.34 1.93 5.54
N ARG A 21 -0.39 3.17 5.03
CA ARG A 21 0.38 3.59 3.84
C ARG A 21 1.90 3.57 4.06
N ARG A 22 2.35 3.87 5.27
CA ARG A 22 3.78 3.84 5.64
C ARG A 22 4.27 2.47 6.09
N CYS A 23 3.37 1.55 6.39
CA CYS A 23 3.74 0.21 6.79
C CYS A 23 4.18 -0.59 5.56
N VAL A 24 5.49 -0.85 5.47
CA VAL A 24 6.16 -1.63 4.41
C VAL A 24 6.73 -2.94 4.93
N TYR A 25 6.09 -3.53 5.95
CA TYR A 25 6.61 -4.73 6.61
C TYR A 25 6.63 -5.95 5.68
N TRP A 26 5.62 -6.10 4.82
CA TRP A 26 5.50 -7.21 3.87
C TRP A 26 6.03 -6.83 2.48
N GLU A 27 6.09 -5.54 2.20
CA GLU A 27 6.42 -4.97 0.90
C GLU A 27 7.93 -4.90 0.67
N LEU A 28 8.72 -4.77 1.73
CA LEU A 28 10.18 -4.64 1.66
C LEU A 28 10.91 -5.67 2.51
N ALA A 29 12.09 -6.05 2.03
CA ALA A 29 13.04 -6.79 2.85
C ALA A 29 13.51 -5.95 4.05
N PRO A 30 13.83 -6.55 5.21
CA PRO A 30 14.14 -5.81 6.43
C PRO A 30 15.28 -4.79 6.30
N HIS A 31 16.29 -5.07 5.47
CA HIS A 31 17.43 -4.16 5.26
C HIS A 31 17.08 -2.96 4.36
N LEU A 32 16.12 -3.12 3.43
CA LEU A 32 15.63 -2.02 2.58
C LEU A 32 14.62 -1.16 3.33
N LYS A 33 13.84 -1.77 4.23
CA LYS A 33 12.88 -1.04 5.08
C LYS A 33 13.56 0.06 5.88
N ALA A 34 14.67 -0.23 6.56
CA ALA A 34 15.38 0.75 7.39
C ALA A 34 15.85 1.96 6.56
N GLN A 35 16.36 1.69 5.35
CA GLN A 35 16.75 2.73 4.39
C GLN A 35 15.54 3.56 3.95
N ALA A 36 14.44 2.92 3.56
CA ALA A 36 13.23 3.61 3.13
C ALA A 36 12.61 4.46 4.27
N GLU A 37 12.74 4.04 5.53
CA GLU A 37 12.33 4.83 6.70
C GLU A 37 13.21 6.07 6.88
N GLU A 38 14.53 5.94 6.75
CA GLU A 38 15.50 7.04 6.85
C GLU A 38 15.26 8.11 5.77
N PHE A 39 15.00 7.68 4.53
CA PHE A 39 14.74 8.57 3.40
C PHE A 39 13.26 9.00 3.27
N GLY A 40 12.37 8.51 4.14
CA GLY A 40 10.94 8.83 4.09
C GLY A 40 10.20 8.27 2.87
N GLN A 41 10.72 7.22 2.24
CA GLN A 41 10.24 6.64 0.98
C GLN A 41 9.22 5.51 1.17
N THR A 42 8.87 5.16 2.40
CA THR A 42 7.94 4.05 2.71
C THR A 42 6.61 4.09 1.95
N GLU A 43 6.01 5.27 1.74
CA GLU A 43 4.75 5.39 0.98
C GLU A 43 4.96 5.09 -0.51
N VAL A 44 6.11 5.46 -1.08
CA VAL A 44 6.46 5.16 -2.49
C VAL A 44 6.73 3.66 -2.67
N GLU A 45 7.45 3.05 -1.74
CA GLU A 45 7.71 1.60 -1.76
C GLU A 45 6.42 0.79 -1.63
N LYS A 46 5.47 1.27 -0.81
CA LYS A 46 4.11 0.71 -0.73
C LYS A 46 3.37 0.78 -2.06
N GLU A 47 3.41 1.93 -2.73
CA GLU A 47 2.80 2.13 -4.06
C GLU A 47 3.42 1.20 -5.12
N ALA A 48 4.75 1.11 -5.14
CA ALA A 48 5.49 0.25 -6.07
C ALA A 48 5.09 -1.23 -5.89
N TRP A 49 5.03 -1.70 -4.64
CA TRP A 49 4.59 -3.07 -4.34
C TRP A 49 3.12 -3.31 -4.70
N VAL A 50 2.22 -2.38 -4.37
CA VAL A 50 0.79 -2.52 -4.74
C VAL A 50 0.62 -2.56 -6.26
N SER A 51 1.40 -1.76 -6.99
CA SER A 51 1.40 -1.74 -8.46
C SER A 51 1.81 -3.10 -9.04
N SER A 52 2.89 -3.70 -8.56
CA SER A 52 3.34 -5.01 -9.05
C SER A 52 2.31 -6.11 -8.77
N VAL A 53 1.75 -6.13 -7.57
CA VAL A 53 0.71 -7.12 -7.20
C VAL A 53 -0.55 -6.93 -8.04
N LEU A 54 -0.98 -5.68 -8.30
CA LEU A 54 -2.12 -5.40 -9.17
C LEU A 54 -1.91 -5.92 -10.60
N LEU A 55 -0.70 -5.77 -11.15
CA LEU A 55 -0.37 -6.22 -12.50
C LEU A 55 -0.38 -7.75 -12.62
N GLU A 56 0.16 -8.44 -11.62
CA GLU A 56 0.33 -9.90 -11.66
C GLU A 56 -0.90 -10.68 -11.14
N TRP A 57 -1.56 -10.19 -10.08
CA TRP A 57 -2.59 -10.92 -9.31
C TRP A 57 -3.91 -10.16 -9.16
N GLY A 58 -3.93 -8.87 -9.51
CA GLY A 58 -5.05 -7.98 -9.23
C GLY A 58 -5.06 -7.46 -7.79
N SER A 59 -6.22 -6.99 -7.33
CA SER A 59 -6.32 -6.25 -6.06
C SER A 59 -6.09 -7.12 -4.82
N CYS A 60 -5.08 -6.77 -4.03
CA CYS A 60 -4.64 -7.49 -2.82
C CYS A 60 -5.38 -7.12 -1.53
N GLY A 61 -6.37 -6.22 -1.59
CA GLY A 61 -7.07 -5.72 -0.40
C GLY A 61 -8.42 -5.09 -0.71
N ARG A 62 -9.13 -4.64 0.33
CA ARG A 62 -10.43 -3.98 0.21
C ARG A 62 -10.54 -2.76 1.12
N LEU A 63 -11.19 -1.70 0.62
CA LEU A 63 -11.61 -0.53 1.40
C LEU A 63 -13.12 -0.57 1.62
N ILE A 64 -13.54 -0.15 2.82
CA ILE A 64 -14.97 -0.08 3.20
C ILE A 64 -15.29 1.39 3.52
N TYR A 65 -16.32 1.91 2.86
CA TYR A 65 -16.91 3.24 3.11
C TYR A 65 -18.22 3.14 3.88
#